data_AF-A0A7C5Y694-F1
#
_entry.id   AF-A0A7C5Y694-F1
#
_cell.length_a   1.000
_cell.length_b   1.000
_cell.length_c   1.000
_cell.angle_alpha   90.00
_cell.angle_beta   90.00
_cell.angle_gamma   90.00
#
_symmetry.space_group_name_H-M   'P 1'
#
loop_
_entity.id
_entity.type
_entity.pdbx_description
1 polymer ?
#
loop_
_entity_poly.entity_id
_entity_poly.type
_entity_poly.pdbx_seq_one_letter_code
_entity_poly.pdbx_strand_id
1 'polypeptide(L)' 'MVKICPECGGEMYYDKKGFYVCLKCGLTISKFDSNIKEVKEKNLTEEDKKKEYLKWWLSSKKK' A
#
# COMPACT_ATOMS: atom_id res chain seq x y z
N MET A 1 -1.75 -13.14 5.68
CA MET A 1 -1.10 -11.81 5.61
C MET A 1 -1.19 -11.20 6.99
N VAL A 2 -0.10 -11.20 7.76
CA VAL A 2 -0.09 -10.62 9.11
C VAL A 2 -0.09 -9.11 8.92
N LYS A 3 -1.18 -8.44 9.33
CA LYS A 3 -1.23 -6.98 9.31
C LYS A 3 -0.48 -6.48 10.54
N ILE A 4 0.66 -5.87 10.28
CA ILE A 4 1.50 -5.25 11.30
C ILE A 4 1.02 -3.80 11.46
N CYS A 5 0.89 -3.35 12.70
CA CYS A 5 0.52 -1.99 13.00
C CYS A 5 1.61 -1.02 12.50
N PRO A 6 1.27 -0.03 11.65
CA PRO A 6 2.26 0.90 11.12
C PRO A 6 2.88 1.82 12.18
N GLU A 7 2.23 1.98 13.34
CA GLU A 7 2.69 2.86 14.41
C GLU A 7 3.64 2.15 15.40
N CYS A 8 3.42 0.86 15.68
CA CYS A 8 4.11 0.19 16.78
C CYS A 8 4.72 -1.18 16.45
N GLY A 9 4.56 -1.64 15.21
CA GLY A 9 5.03 -2.97 14.77
C GLY A 9 4.29 -4.14 15.42
N GLY A 10 3.23 -3.89 16.18
CA GLY A 10 2.45 -4.91 16.87
C GLY A 10 1.51 -5.67 15.92
N GLU A 11 1.14 -6.88 16.31
CA GLU A 11 0.15 -7.67 15.59
C GLU A 11 -1.23 -7.01 15.64
N MET A 12 -1.91 -6.97 14.49
CA MET A 12 -3.30 -6.53 14.40
C MET A 12 -4.24 -7.72 14.25
N TYR A 13 -5.27 -7.74 15.09
CA TYR A 13 -6.37 -8.69 15.01
C TYR A 13 -7.46 -8.16 14.07
N TYR A 14 -7.98 -9.02 13.21
CA TYR A 14 -9.09 -8.67 12.33
C TYR A 14 -10.41 -9.13 12.96
N ASP A 15 -11.28 -8.18 13.27
CA ASP A 15 -12.62 -8.47 13.75
C ASP A 15 -13.58 -8.82 12.60
N LYS A 16 -14.57 -9.67 12.87
CA LYS A 16 -15.59 -10.07 11.89
C LYS A 16 -16.41 -8.88 11.37
N LYS A 17 -16.50 -7.78 12.14
CA LYS A 17 -17.13 -6.52 11.72
C LYS A 17 -16.32 -5.71 10.71
N GLY A 18 -15.12 -6.16 10.33
CA GLY A 18 -14.32 -5.52 9.29
C GLY A 18 -13.31 -4.48 9.78
N PHE A 19 -12.95 -4.53 11.06
CA PHE A 19 -11.95 -3.63 11.66
C PHE A 19 -10.68 -4.40 12.01
N TYR A 20 -9.52 -3.77 11.78
CA TYR A 20 -8.24 -4.23 12.30
C TYR A 20 -7.95 -3.50 13.60
N VAL A 21 -7.71 -4.24 14.68
CA VAL A 21 -7.39 -3.69 16.00
C VAL A 21 -5.98 -4.11 16.38
N CYS A 22 -5.11 -3.14 16.66
CA CYS A 22 -3.78 -3.46 17.18
C CYS A 22 -3.86 -3.86 18.65
N LEU A 23 -3.32 -5.04 18.99
CA LEU A 23 -3.31 -5.56 20.36
C LEU A 23 -2.33 -4.83 21.28
N LYS A 24 -1.39 -4.05 20.73
CA LYS A 24 -0.32 -3.38 21.48
C LYS A 24 -0.63 -1.91 21.79
N CYS A 25 -1.11 -1.15 20.80
CA CYS A 25 -1.40 0.27 20.96
C CYS A 25 -2.90 0.62 20.91
N GLY A 26 -3.78 -0.35 20.64
CA GLY A 26 -5.23 -0.12 20.57
C GLY A 26 -5.71 0.58 19.30
N LEU A 27 -4.84 0.79 18.31
CA LEU A 27 -5.20 1.44 17.05
C LEU A 27 -6.25 0.61 16.29
N THR A 28 -7.34 1.26 15.89
CA THR A 28 -8.41 0.66 15.07
C THR A 28 -8.34 1.21 13.65
N ILE A 29 -8.14 0.33 12.68
CA ILE A 29 -8.10 0.66 11.25
C ILE A 29 -9.29 -0.03 10.58
N SER A 30 -10.15 0.73 9.90
CA SER A 30 -11.19 0.14 9.06
C SER A 30 -10.57 -0.55 7.85
N LYS A 31 -11.14 -1.68 7.43
CA LYS A 31 -10.70 -2.39 6.21
C LYS A 31 -10.66 -1.49 4.97
N PHE A 32 -11.50 -0.46 4.89
CA PHE A 32 -11.50 0.51 3.79
C PHE A 32 -10.21 1.33 3.73
N ASP A 33 -9.72 1.80 4.88
CA ASP A 33 -8.47 2.58 4.99
C ASP A 33 -7.23 1.75 4.63
N SER A 34 -7.22 0.47 5.03
CA SER A 34 -6.13 -0.45 4.65
C SER A 34 -6.01 -0.64 3.13
N ASN A 35 -7.14 -0.77 2.44
CA ASN A 35 -7.15 -0.97 0.99
C ASN A 35 -6.65 0.28 0.24
N ILE A 36 -6.96 1.48 0.74
CA ILE A 36 -6.46 2.73 0.15
C ILE A 36 -4.93 2.79 0.20
N LYS A 37 -4.31 2.37 1.31
CA LYS A 37 -2.83 2.32 1.42
C LYS A 37 -2.21 1.33 0.43
N GLU A 38 -2.77 0.12 0.31
CA GLU A 38 -2.29 -0.87 -0.66
C GLU A 38 -2.47 -0.41 -2.12
N VAL A 39 -3.58 0.28 -2.43
CA VAL A 39 -3.81 0.85 -3.76
C VAL A 39 -2.80 1.97 -4.05
N LYS A 40 -2.48 2.82 -3.08
CA LYS A 40 -1.51 3.90 -3.25
C LYS A 40 -0.10 3.38 -3.52
N GLU A 41 0.31 2.33 -2.82
CA GLU A 41 1.62 1.70 -3.01
C GLU A 41 1.76 1.04 -4.38
N LYS A 42 0.71 0.34 -4.86
CA LYS A 42 0.69 -0.23 -6.21
C LYS A 42 0.72 0.83 -7.31
N ASN A 43 0.03 1.95 -7.11
CA ASN A 43 0.02 3.04 -8.10
C ASN A 43 1.41 3.67 -8.30
N LEU A 44 2.22 3.79 -7.24
CA LEU A 44 3.60 4.27 -7.35
C LEU A 44 4.43 3.35 -8.27
N THR A 45 4.34 2.03 -8.07
CA THR A 45 5.10 1.06 -8.88
C THR A 45 4.70 1.04 -10.36
N GLU A 46 3.44 1.32 -10.68
CA GLU A 46 2.96 1.38 -12.07
C GLU A 46 3.33 2.70 -12.75
N GLU A 47 3.45 3.79 -11.99
CA GLU A 47 3.86 5.09 -12.52
C GLU A 47 5.33 5.11 -12.92
N ASP A 48 6.20 4.42 -12.17
CA ASP A 48 7.61 4.27 -12.51
C ASP A 48 7.83 3.47 -13.80
N LYS A 49 7.07 2.38 -14.00
CA LYS A 49 7.13 1.60 -15.27
C LYS A 49 6.71 2.43 -16.48
N LYS A 50 5.69 3.28 -16.33
CA LYS A 50 5.23 4.18 -17.41
C LYS A 50 6.31 5.20 -17.78
N LYS A 51 7.02 5.76 -16.79
CA LYS A 51 8.11 6.72 -17.00
C LYS A 51 9.28 6.06 -17.74
N GLU A 52 9.63 4.83 -17.38
CA GLU A 52 10.71 4.09 -18.02
C GLU A 52 10.40 3.78 -19.50
N TYR A 53 9.18 3.30 -19.78
CA TYR A 53 8.73 3.08 -21.16
C TYR A 53 8.76 4.36 -22.00
N LEU A 54 8.27 5.47 -21.44
CA LEU A 54 8.29 6.77 -22.12
C LEU A 54 9.73 7.21 -22.47
N LYS A 55 10.66 7.01 -21.54
CA LYS A 55 12.07 7.38 -21.70
C LYS A 55 12.74 6.56 -22.81
N TRP A 56 12.52 5.25 -22.83
CA TRP A 56 13.00 4.38 -23.91
C TRP A 56 12.44 4.81 -25.27
N TRP A 57 11.12 5.04 -25.35
CA TRP A 57 10.46 5.42 -26.60
C TRP A 57 10.95 6.77 -27.14
N LEU A 58 11.10 7.77 -26.26
CA LEU A 58 11.66 9.08 -26.62
C LEU A 58 13.12 8.99 -27.04
N SER A 59 13.91 8.10 -26.42
CA SER A 59 15.31 7.86 -26.81
C SER A 59 15.41 7.20 -28.19
N SER A 60 14.43 6.39 -28.57
CA SER A 60 14.37 5.75 -29.89
C SER A 60 13.97 6.71 -31.02
N LYS A 61 13.31 7.84 -30.71
CA LYS A 61 12.89 8.86 -31.70
C LYS A 61 13.94 9.93 -31.99
N LYS A 62 14.96 10.06 -31.13
CA LYS A 62 16.05 11.04 -31.30
C LYS A 62 17.21 10.51 -32.15
N LYS A 63 17.10 9.28 -32.67
CA LYS A 63 18.05 8.64 -33.56
C LYS A 63 17.42 8.52 -34.95
#